data_AF-A0AAW6NIV7-F1
#
_entry.id   AF-A0AAW6NIV7-F1
#
_cell.length_a   1.000
_cell.length_b   1.000
_cell.length_c   1.000
_cell.angle_alpha   90.00
_cell.angle_beta   90.00
_cell.angle_gamma   90.00
#
_symmetry.space_group_name_H-M   'P 1'
#
loop_
_entity.id
_entity.type
_entity.pdbx_description
1 polymer ?
#
loop_
_entity_poly.entity_id
_entity_poly.type
_entity_poly.pdbx_seq_one_letter_code
_entity_poly.pdbx_strand_id
1 'polypeptide(L)'
;GGPQAFTSNIMWGLPVVPTKAQAAGTFTVGGFDMASQVWDRMNATVEVSREDRDNFVKNMLTILCEERLALAHYRPTAIIKGSFSSGS
;
A
#
# COMPACT_ATOMS: atom_id res chain seq x y z
N GLY A 1 -11.66 5.06 27.10
CA GLY A 1 -11.39 5.98 25.98
C GLY A 1 -10.60 7.15 26.51
N GLY A 2 -9.35 7.29 26.09
CA GLY A 2 -8.45 8.36 26.51
C GLY A 2 -7.42 8.61 25.41
N PRO A 3 -6.65 9.72 25.48
CA PRO A 3 -5.78 10.21 24.40
C PRO A 3 -4.68 9.23 23.95
N GLN A 4 -4.38 8.18 24.73
CA GLN A 4 -3.43 7.14 24.35
C GLN A 4 -4.00 6.13 23.32
N ALA A 5 -5.32 6.04 23.16
CA ALA A 5 -5.94 5.18 22.16
C ALA A 5 -5.64 5.62 20.71
N PHE A 6 -5.14 6.84 20.52
CA PHE A 6 -4.73 7.36 19.21
C PHE A 6 -3.27 7.06 18.85
N THR A 7 -2.48 6.46 19.74
CA THR A 7 -1.09 6.05 19.44
C THR A 7 -1.01 4.62 18.90
N SER A 8 -1.96 3.78 19.29
CA SER A 8 -2.10 2.44 18.74
C SER A 8 -3.10 2.53 17.59
N ASN A 9 -2.70 2.13 16.39
CA ASN A 9 -3.59 2.06 15.22
C ASN A 9 -4.60 0.91 15.38
N ILE A 10 -5.44 0.98 16.41
CA ILE A 10 -6.47 -0.01 16.72
C ILE A 10 -7.80 0.71 16.89
N MET A 11 -8.81 0.26 16.15
CA MET A 11 -10.18 0.76 16.24
C MET A 11 -11.13 -0.43 16.29
N TRP A 12 -12.06 -0.44 17.26
CA TRP A 12 -12.98 -1.56 17.48
C TRP A 12 -12.29 -2.93 17.62
N GLY A 13 -11.08 -2.96 18.16
CA GLY A 13 -10.28 -4.19 18.31
C GLY A 13 -9.62 -4.69 17.02
N LEU A 14 -9.73 -3.93 15.92
CA LEU A 14 -9.11 -4.25 14.63
C LEU A 14 -7.96 -3.27 14.32
N PRO A 15 -6.89 -3.73 13.65
CA PRO A 15 -5.81 -2.85 13.22
C PRO A 15 -6.29 -1.87 12.14
N VAL A 16 -5.80 -0.64 12.22
CA VAL A 16 -6.05 0.43 11.25
C VAL A 16 -4.78 0.69 10.45
N VAL A 17 -4.90 0.85 9.13
CA VAL A 17 -3.77 1.18 8.25
C VAL A 17 -3.96 2.61 7.73
N PRO A 18 -3.39 3.64 8.40
CA PRO A 18 -3.50 5.02 7.95
C PRO A 18 -2.51 5.29 6.81
N THR A 19 -3.00 5.29 5.57
CA THR A 19 -2.19 5.56 4.36
C THR A 19 -2.74 6.72 3.56
N LYS A 20 -1.84 7.54 2.98
CA LYS A 20 -2.20 8.62 2.04
C LYS A 20 -2.80 8.09 0.73
N ALA A 21 -2.62 6.80 0.44
CA ALA A 21 -3.23 6.17 -0.73
C ALA A 21 -4.75 6.00 -0.58
N GLN A 22 -5.29 6.00 0.65
CA GLN A 22 -6.73 5.99 0.88
C GLN A 22 -7.29 7.39 0.64
N ALA A 23 -8.27 7.51 -0.27
CA ALA A 23 -8.83 8.81 -0.64
C ALA A 23 -9.60 9.42 0.55
N ALA A 24 -9.44 10.74 0.74
CA ALA A 24 -10.11 11.46 1.80
C ALA A 24 -11.64 11.30 1.71
N GLY A 25 -12.30 11.10 2.86
CA GLY A 25 -13.74 10.85 2.93
C GLY A 25 -14.17 9.44 2.52
N THR A 26 -13.24 8.56 2.13
CA THR A 26 -13.54 7.15 1.82
C THR A 26 -12.87 6.20 2.81
N PHE A 27 -13.49 5.04 3.00
CA PHE A 27 -12.96 3.98 3.85
C PHE A 27 -13.02 2.63 3.13
N THR A 28 -12.13 1.72 3.51
CA THR A 28 -12.16 0.32 3.08
C THR A 28 -11.98 -0.56 4.32
N VAL A 29 -12.91 -1.49 4.54
CA VAL A 29 -12.90 -2.43 5.68
C VAL A 29 -13.17 -3.82 5.15
N GLY A 30 -12.47 -4.82 5.66
CA GLY A 30 -12.67 -6.20 5.26
C GLY A 30 -11.81 -7.19 6.04
N GLY A 31 -12.14 -8.47 5.90
CA GLY A 31 -11.33 -9.58 6.42
C GLY A 31 -10.14 -9.87 5.52
N PHE A 32 -9.17 -8.94 5.45
CA PHE A 32 -8.04 -9.01 4.51
C PHE A 32 -7.14 -10.23 4.73
N ASP A 33 -7.08 -10.76 5.95
CA ASP A 33 -6.31 -11.93 6.35
C ASP A 33 -6.65 -13.21 5.55
N MET A 34 -7.91 -13.37 5.16
CA MET A 34 -8.41 -14.51 4.39
C MET A 34 -8.99 -14.13 3.02
N ALA A 35 -9.44 -12.87 2.85
CA ALA A 35 -10.14 -12.47 1.62
C ALA A 35 -9.22 -12.31 0.42
N SER A 36 -7.94 -12.02 0.62
CA SER A 36 -7.00 -11.69 -0.45
C SER A 36 -5.56 -11.99 -0.04
N GLN A 37 -4.71 -12.26 -1.03
CA GLN A 37 -3.30 -12.59 -0.79
C GLN A 37 -2.41 -12.01 -1.88
N VAL A 38 -1.26 -11.49 -1.47
CA VAL A 38 -0.18 -11.06 -2.37
C VAL A 38 0.71 -12.26 -2.70
N TRP A 39 1.10 -12.35 -3.97
CA TRP A 39 1.99 -13.37 -4.51
C TRP A 39 3.23 -12.71 -5.08
N ASP A 40 4.38 -12.95 -4.44
CA ASP A 40 5.65 -12.38 -4.87
C ASP A 40 6.31 -13.28 -5.91
N ARG A 41 6.62 -12.71 -7.08
CA ARG A 41 7.35 -13.40 -8.16
C ARG A 41 8.83 -13.06 -8.15
N MET A 42 9.17 -11.84 -7.73
CA MET A 42 10.53 -11.32 -7.58
C MET A 42 10.50 -10.30 -6.45
N ASN A 43 11.30 -10.52 -5.40
CA ASN A 43 11.46 -9.58 -4.29
C ASN A 43 12.02 -8.24 -4.77
N ALA A 44 11.89 -7.20 -3.95
CA ALA A 44 12.51 -5.91 -4.23
C ALA A 44 14.04 -6.04 -4.45
N THR A 45 14.52 -5.56 -5.60
CA THR A 45 15.92 -5.56 -6.00
C THR A 45 16.36 -4.17 -6.45
N VAL A 46 17.66 -3.90 -6.36
CA VAL A 46 18.26 -2.63 -6.73
C VAL A 46 19.37 -2.86 -7.74
N GLU A 47 19.31 -2.16 -8.86
CA GLU A 47 20.31 -2.19 -9.93
C GLU A 47 20.83 -0.78 -10.21
N VAL A 48 22.09 -0.69 -10.65
CA VAL A 48 22.76 0.59 -10.92
C VAL A 48 23.33 0.57 -12.31
N SER A 49 22.95 1.55 -13.14
CA SER A 49 23.45 1.73 -14.50
C SER A 49 24.27 3.00 -14.65
N ARG A 50 25.48 2.85 -15.21
CA ARG A 50 26.39 3.93 -15.59
C ARG A 50 26.19 4.40 -17.04
N GLU A 51 25.46 3.61 -17.82
CA GLU A 51 25.31 3.76 -19.28
C GLU A 51 23.87 4.01 -19.72
N ASP A 52 22.94 4.15 -18.77
CA ASP A 52 21.57 4.52 -19.07
C ASP A 52 21.50 5.88 -19.77
N ARG A 53 21.04 5.89 -21.02
CA ARG A 53 20.90 7.08 -21.89
C ARG A 53 22.22 7.87 -22.04
N ASP A 54 22.25 9.13 -21.61
CA ASP A 54 23.40 10.04 -21.71
C ASP A 54 24.15 10.19 -20.38
N ASN A 55 23.90 9.28 -19.42
CA ASN A 55 24.54 9.29 -18.11
C ASN A 55 26.07 9.25 -18.18
N PHE A 56 26.62 8.50 -19.13
CA PHE A 56 28.06 8.43 -19.31
C PHE A 56 28.67 9.79 -19.69
N VAL A 57 28.00 10.55 -20.57
CA VAL A 57 28.45 11.87 -21.02
C VAL A 57 28.24 12.92 -19.92
N LYS A 58 27.17 12.80 -19.15
CA LYS A 58 26.82 13.73 -18.06
C LYS A 58 27.44 13.38 -16.71
N ASN A 59 28.22 12.30 -16.63
CA ASN A 59 28.79 11.78 -15.40
C ASN A 59 27.73 11.53 -14.30
N MET A 60 26.62 10.90 -14.70
CA MET A 60 25.51 10.53 -13.81
C MET A 60 25.38 9.00 -13.67
N LEU A 61 24.61 8.56 -12.68
CA LEU A 61 24.22 7.17 -12.49
C LEU A 61 22.70 7.09 -12.36
N THR A 62 22.09 6.08 -12.98
CA THR A 62 20.68 5.72 -12.74
C THR A 62 20.63 4.55 -11.77
N ILE A 63 19.83 4.68 -10.72
CA ILE A 63 19.51 3.59 -9.79
C ILE A 63 18.07 3.17 -10.05
N LEU A 64 17.85 1.89 -10.35
CA LEU A 64 16.54 1.28 -10.53
C LEU A 64 16.24 0.38 -9.32
N CYS A 65 15.07 0.54 -8.72
CA CYS A 65 14.55 -0.39 -7.73
C CYS A 65 13.25 -1.01 -8.26
N GLU A 66 13.20 -2.34 -8.39
CA GLU A 66 12.04 -3.05 -8.93
C GLU A 66 11.63 -4.26 -8.09
N GLU A 67 10.33 -4.56 -8.12
CA GLU A 67 9.68 -5.73 -7.52
C GLU A 67 8.59 -6.22 -8.48
N ARG A 68 8.36 -7.54 -8.53
CA ARG A 68 7.27 -8.12 -9.35
C ARG A 68 6.39 -8.99 -8.48
N LEU A 69 5.12 -8.60 -8.38
CA LEU A 69 4.10 -9.28 -7.57
C LEU A 69 2.75 -9.31 -8.29
N ALA A 70 1.84 -10.13 -7.77
CA ALA A 70 0.43 -10.15 -8.15
C ALA A 70 -0.46 -10.17 -6.90
N LEU A 71 -1.69 -9.66 -7.02
CA LEU A 71 -2.68 -9.64 -5.94
C LEU A 71 -3.89 -10.48 -6.33
N ALA A 72 -4.22 -11.49 -5.53
CA ALA A 72 -5.39 -12.33 -5.72
C ALA A 72 -6.52 -11.95 -4.76
N HIS A 73 -7.74 -11.81 -5.27
CA HIS A 73 -8.95 -11.60 -4.48
C HIS A 73 -9.81 -12.86 -4.49
N TYR A 74 -9.83 -13.62 -3.39
CA TYR A 74 -10.58 -14.88 -3.30
C TYR A 74 -12.04 -14.67 -2.95
N ARG A 75 -12.33 -13.69 -2.08
CA ARG A 75 -13.71 -13.38 -1.65
C ARG A 75 -13.98 -11.88 -1.68
N PRO A 76 -14.40 -11.32 -2.84
CA PRO A 76 -14.64 -9.89 -2.98
C PRO A 76 -15.66 -9.33 -2.00
N THR A 77 -16.70 -10.09 -1.66
CA THR A 77 -17.75 -9.67 -0.72
C THR A 77 -17.27 -9.50 0.72
N ALA A 78 -16.06 -9.96 1.04
CA ALA A 78 -15.44 -9.78 2.37
C ALA A 78 -14.72 -8.43 2.50
N ILE A 79 -14.69 -7.62 1.44
CA ILE A 79 -14.08 -6.29 1.41
C ILE A 79 -15.17 -5.29 1.00
N ILE A 80 -15.36 -4.26 1.82
CA ILE A 80 -16.37 -3.22 1.63
C ILE A 80 -15.65 -1.88 1.55
N LYS A 81 -15.92 -1.14 0.47
CA LYS A 81 -15.52 0.26 0.31
C LYS A 81 -16.75 1.16 0.46
N GLY A 82 -16.60 2.27 1.16
CA GLY A 82 -17.65 3.26 1.33
C GLY A 82 -17.12 4.69 1.40
N SER A 83 -18.04 5.65 1.46
CA SER A 83 -17.76 7.07 1.66
C SER A 83 -18.51 7.56 2.89
N PHE A 84 -17.86 8.39 3.70
CA PHE A 84 -18.54 9.13 4.75
C PHE A 84 -19.45 10.19 4.11
N SER A 85 -20.70 10.29 4.56
CA SER A 85 -21.52 11.43 4.18
C SER A 85 -20.93 12.67 4.84
N SER A 86 -20.46 13.62 4.04
CA SER A 86 -20.21 14.97 4.54
C SER A 86 -21.56 15.53 4.95
N GLY A 87 -21.84 15.59 6.25
CA GLY A 87 -23.03 16.26 6.75
C GLY A 87 -23.05 17.70 6.23
N SER A 88 -24.19 18.13 5.71
CA SER A 88 -24.50 19.56 5.55
C SER A 88 -24.46 20.27 6.90
#